data_AF-A0A9X7KDA4-F1
#
_entry.id   AF-A0A9X7KDA4-F1
#
_cell.length_a   1.000
_cell.length_b   1.000
_cell.length_c   1.000
_cell.angle_alpha   90.00
_cell.angle_beta   90.00
_cell.angle_gamma   90.00
#
_symmetry.space_group_name_H-M   'P 1'
#
loop_
_entity.id
_entity.type
_entity.pdbx_description
1 polymer ?
#
loop_
_entity_poly.entity_id
_entity_poly.type
_entity_poly.pdbx_seq_one_letter_code
_entity_poly.pdbx_strand_id
1 'polypeptide(L)'
;MADSFQLKAIITAVDQLSGPLKGMQRELKGFQKEMAGLAIGAAAAGTAVLGALALPVNAAIGFESKMADIRKVVDGLDDKKAFAQMSDDILTLSTQLPMAAEGIAEIVAAGGQAGIARGDLMQFANDAVKMGVAFDTT
;
A
#
# COMPACT_ATOMS: atom_id res chain seq x y z
N MET A 1 37.04 10.31 49.03
CA MET A 1 35.65 10.13 49.52
C MET A 1 34.60 10.63 48.51
N ALA A 2 34.87 10.64 47.19
CA ALA A 2 33.95 11.15 46.17
C ALA A 2 33.26 10.05 45.33
N ASP A 3 33.88 8.86 45.20
CA ASP A 3 33.37 7.77 44.36
C ASP A 3 32.16 7.03 44.97
N SER A 4 32.03 6.97 46.29
CA SER A 4 30.92 6.29 46.97
C SER A 4 29.58 7.01 46.82
N PHE A 5 29.60 8.33 46.63
CA PHE A 5 28.39 9.14 46.42
C PHE A 5 27.86 9.00 44.99
N GLN A 6 28.74 8.87 43.98
CA GLN A 6 28.32 8.71 42.59
C GLN A 6 27.77 7.30 42.30
N LEU A 7 28.38 6.26 42.87
CA LEU A 7 27.89 4.88 42.74
C LEU A 7 26.48 4.70 43.33
N LYS A 8 26.19 5.33 44.48
CA LYS A 8 24.87 5.26 45.11
C LYS A 8 23.80 6.02 44.31
N ALA A 9 24.17 7.11 43.64
CA ALA A 9 23.27 7.85 42.75
C ALA A 9 22.91 7.06 41.48
N ILE A 10 23.89 6.39 40.86
CA ILE A 10 23.67 5.55 39.66
C ILE A 10 22.80 4.33 39.97
N ILE A 11 23.03 3.66 41.10
CA ILE A 11 22.22 2.49 41.51
C ILE A 11 20.77 2.90 41.81
N THR A 12 20.57 4.04 42.48
CA THR A 12 19.22 4.54 42.80
C THR A 12 18.48 5.01 41.52
N ALA A 13 19.20 5.55 40.53
CA ALA A 13 18.64 5.89 39.23
C ALA A 13 18.23 4.64 38.43
N VAL A 14 19.03 3.57 38.48
CA VAL A 14 18.69 2.27 37.89
C VAL A 14 17.48 1.63 38.59
N ASP A 15 17.38 1.72 39.92
CA ASP A 15 16.22 1.20 40.66
C ASP A 15 14.94 1.99 40.37
N GLN A 16 15.01 3.32 40.25
CA GLN A 16 13.87 4.15 39.86
C GLN A 16 13.46 3.96 38.39
N LEU A 17 14.38 3.58 37.51
CA LEU A 17 14.07 3.21 36.13
C LEU A 17 13.47 1.79 36.05
N SER A 18 13.82 0.89 36.98
CA SER A 18 13.39 -0.51 36.98
C SER A 18 11.88 -0.69 37.23
N GLY A 19 11.26 0.18 38.02
CA GLY A 19 9.83 0.16 38.31
C GLY A 19 8.96 0.44 37.06
N PRO A 20 9.14 1.61 36.40
CA PRO A 20 8.48 1.93 35.14
C PRO A 20 8.77 0.93 34.02
N LEU A 21 10.02 0.44 33.90
CA LEU A 21 10.38 -0.58 32.92
C LEU A 21 9.68 -1.91 33.16
N LYS A 22 9.49 -2.34 34.41
CA LYS A 22 8.71 -3.54 34.74
C LYS A 22 7.22 -3.36 34.44
N GLY A 23 6.69 -2.15 34.66
CA GLY A 23 5.32 -1.79 34.26
C GLY A 23 5.14 -1.88 32.74
N MET A 24 6.04 -1.25 31.98
CA MET A 24 6.05 -1.29 30.52
C MET A 24 6.25 -2.71 29.98
N GLN A 25 7.12 -3.52 30.58
CA GLN A 25 7.26 -4.94 30.22
C GLN A 25 5.98 -5.74 30.47
N ARG A 26 5.19 -5.38 31.48
CA ARG A 26 3.92 -6.04 31.80
C ARG A 26 2.81 -5.63 30.84
N GLU A 27 2.75 -4.36 30.45
CA GLU A 27 1.86 -3.86 29.40
C GLU A 27 2.21 -4.44 28.03
N LEU A 28 3.49 -4.49 27.67
CA LEU A 28 3.98 -5.13 26.44
C LEU A 28 3.66 -6.63 26.41
N LYS A 29 3.78 -7.34 27.53
CA LYS A 29 3.36 -8.75 27.62
C LYS A 29 1.85 -8.92 27.52
N GLY A 30 1.07 -7.99 28.07
CA GLY A 30 -0.39 -7.94 27.91
C GLY A 30 -0.78 -7.76 26.45
N PHE A 31 -0.22 -6.75 25.80
CA PHE A 31 -0.40 -6.46 24.38
C PHE A 31 0.05 -7.61 23.48
N GLN A 32 1.23 -8.20 23.72
CA GLN A 32 1.71 -9.37 22.99
C GLN A 32 0.76 -10.56 23.12
N LYS A 33 0.17 -10.78 24.31
CA LYS A 33 -0.77 -11.87 24.55
C LYS A 33 -2.13 -11.61 23.89
N GLU A 34 -2.57 -10.37 23.86
CA GLU A 34 -3.80 -9.93 23.19
C GLU A 34 -3.66 -10.03 21.66
N MET A 35 -2.51 -9.59 21.12
CA MET A 35 -2.14 -9.76 19.71
C MET A 35 -1.97 -11.24 19.33
N ALA A 36 -1.38 -12.06 20.19
CA ALA A 36 -1.28 -13.50 19.96
C ALA A 36 -2.66 -14.19 20.01
N GLY A 37 -3.56 -13.75 20.90
CA GLY A 37 -4.94 -14.22 20.97
C GLY A 37 -5.75 -13.85 19.72
N LEU A 38 -5.58 -12.63 19.21
CA LEU A 38 -6.15 -12.18 17.94
C LEU A 38 -5.59 -12.98 16.75
N ALA A 39 -4.28 -13.25 16.73
CA ALA A 39 -3.65 -14.05 15.69
C ALA A 39 -4.13 -15.51 15.68
N ILE A 40 -4.32 -16.12 16.86
CA ILE A 40 -4.83 -17.50 16.99
C ILE A 40 -6.34 -17.55 16.65
N GLY A 41 -7.12 -16.55 17.07
CA GLY A 41 -8.54 -16.44 16.73
C GLY A 41 -8.78 -16.21 15.22
N ALA A 42 -7.91 -15.42 14.59
CA ALA A 42 -7.88 -15.27 13.13
C ALA A 42 -7.35 -16.53 12.43
N ALA A 43 -6.46 -17.31 13.04
CA ALA A 43 -5.89 -18.51 12.41
C ALA A 43 -6.92 -19.63 12.13
N ALA A 44 -7.88 -19.84 13.03
CA ALA A 44 -8.79 -20.99 12.98
C ALA A 44 -10.01 -20.84 12.04
N ALA A 45 -10.43 -19.60 11.76
CA ALA A 45 -11.55 -19.32 10.84
C ALA A 45 -11.30 -18.09 9.93
N GLY A 46 -10.39 -17.20 10.33
CA GLY A 46 -10.09 -15.95 9.63
C GLY A 46 -8.98 -16.04 8.59
N THR A 47 -8.11 -17.05 8.58
CA THR A 47 -7.00 -17.15 7.60
C THR A 47 -7.50 -17.37 6.18
N ALA A 48 -8.54 -18.18 6.00
CA ALA A 48 -9.16 -18.39 4.70
C ALA A 48 -9.88 -17.13 4.21
N VAL A 49 -10.61 -16.44 5.09
CA VAL A 49 -11.35 -15.21 4.76
C VAL A 49 -10.39 -14.02 4.52
N LEU A 50 -9.41 -13.82 5.39
CA LEU A 50 -8.35 -12.82 5.22
C LEU A 50 -7.51 -13.10 3.98
N GLY A 51 -7.20 -14.37 3.70
CA GLY A 51 -6.50 -14.78 2.47
C GLY A 51 -7.31 -14.49 1.21
N ALA A 52 -8.61 -14.77 1.21
CA ALA A 52 -9.51 -14.47 0.10
C ALA A 52 -9.68 -12.96 -0.14
N LEU A 53 -9.67 -12.16 0.92
CA LEU A 53 -9.75 -10.70 0.84
C LEU A 53 -8.40 -10.02 0.55
N ALA A 54 -7.28 -10.70 0.81
CA ALA A 54 -5.94 -10.14 0.58
C ALA A 54 -5.67 -9.84 -0.90
N LEU A 55 -6.16 -10.68 -1.81
CA LEU A 55 -5.99 -10.51 -3.25
C LEU A 55 -6.66 -9.22 -3.78
N PRO A 56 -7.97 -8.99 -3.59
CA PRO A 56 -8.62 -7.77 -4.06
C PRO A 56 -8.09 -6.51 -3.36
N VAL A 57 -7.69 -6.60 -2.09
CA VAL A 57 -7.06 -5.47 -1.37
C VAL A 57 -5.72 -5.11 -1.99
N ASN A 58 -4.85 -6.10 -2.25
CA ASN A 58 -3.56 -5.84 -2.89
C ASN A 58 -3.73 -5.29 -4.31
N ALA A 59 -4.70 -5.79 -5.07
CA ALA A 59 -5.01 -5.26 -6.40
C ALA A 59 -5.47 -3.79 -6.34
N ALA A 60 -6.30 -3.43 -5.35
CA ALA A 60 -6.74 -2.06 -5.15
C ALA A 60 -5.56 -1.13 -4.76
N ILE A 61 -4.67 -1.59 -3.89
CA ILE A 61 -3.45 -0.84 -3.51
C ILE A 61 -2.55 -0.63 -4.74
N GLY A 62 -2.32 -1.67 -5.54
CA GLY A 62 -1.53 -1.58 -6.77
C GLY A 62 -2.12 -0.59 -7.76
N PHE A 63 -3.45 -0.67 -7.97
CA PHE A 63 -4.17 0.28 -8.82
C PHE A 63 -4.04 1.72 -8.33
N GLU A 64 -4.28 1.99 -7.04
CA GLU A 64 -4.14 3.33 -6.47
C GLU A 64 -2.71 3.87 -6.61
N SER A 65 -1.71 3.01 -6.42
CA SER A 65 -0.30 3.36 -6.64
C SER A 65 -0.04 3.78 -8.09
N LYS A 66 -0.51 3.01 -9.08
CA LYS A 66 -0.33 3.38 -10.50
C LYS A 66 -1.11 4.64 -10.87
N MET A 67 -2.29 4.84 -10.28
CA MET A 67 -3.04 6.09 -10.46
C MET A 67 -2.29 7.30 -9.90
N ALA A 68 -1.53 7.14 -8.81
CA ALA A 68 -0.65 8.20 -8.31
C ALA A 68 0.47 8.54 -9.30
N ASP A 69 1.05 7.54 -9.95
CA ASP A 69 2.03 7.75 -11.03
C ASP A 69 1.41 8.51 -12.21
N ILE A 70 0.18 8.16 -12.61
CA ILE A 70 -0.54 8.88 -13.66
C ILE A 70 -0.78 10.34 -13.26
N ARG A 71 -1.23 10.59 -12.01
CA ARG A 71 -1.44 11.95 -11.50
C ARG A 71 -0.19 12.81 -11.59
N LYS A 72 0.99 12.20 -11.40
CA LYS A 72 2.27 12.89 -11.46
C LYS A 72 2.65 13.31 -12.90
N VAL A 73 2.27 12.54 -13.90
CA VAL A 73 2.82 12.64 -15.27
C VAL A 73 1.82 13.13 -16.30
N VAL A 74 0.55 13.24 -15.94
CA VAL A 74 -0.52 13.69 -16.82
C VAL A 74 -1.12 14.98 -16.27
N ASP A 75 -1.10 16.01 -17.12
CA ASP A 75 -1.59 17.34 -16.76
C ASP A 75 -3.12 17.37 -16.55
N GLY A 76 -3.57 18.20 -15.61
CA GLY A 76 -4.99 18.47 -15.37
C GLY A 76 -5.71 17.45 -14.50
N LEU A 77 -4.97 16.55 -13.85
CA LEU A 77 -5.52 15.58 -12.89
C LEU A 77 -5.52 16.05 -11.44
N ASP A 78 -5.14 17.31 -11.23
CA ASP A 78 -5.31 17.92 -9.93
C ASP A 78 -6.77 18.10 -9.55
N ASP A 79 -7.63 18.25 -10.57
CA ASP A 79 -9.07 18.18 -10.42
C ASP A 79 -9.52 16.77 -10.04
N LYS A 80 -10.23 16.68 -8.91
CA LYS A 80 -10.73 15.40 -8.38
C LYS A 80 -11.70 14.72 -9.33
N LYS A 81 -12.50 15.48 -10.07
CA LYS A 81 -13.47 14.92 -11.02
C LYS A 81 -12.76 14.32 -12.24
N ALA A 82 -11.81 15.04 -12.81
CA ALA A 82 -10.98 14.52 -13.90
C ALA A 82 -10.18 13.28 -13.50
N PHE A 83 -9.61 13.27 -12.29
CA PHE A 83 -8.89 12.11 -11.77
C PHE A 83 -9.80 10.90 -11.59
N ALA A 84 -10.96 11.08 -10.96
CA ALA A 84 -11.95 10.01 -10.76
C ALA A 84 -12.47 9.46 -12.09
N GLN A 85 -12.76 10.33 -13.06
CA GLN A 85 -13.20 9.92 -14.39
C GLN A 85 -12.14 9.01 -15.05
N MET A 86 -10.86 9.39 -14.98
CA MET A 86 -9.82 8.57 -15.56
C MET A 86 -9.64 7.22 -14.84
N SER A 87 -9.76 7.20 -13.51
CA SER A 87 -9.77 5.93 -12.77
C SER A 87 -10.88 5.01 -13.27
N ASP A 88 -12.09 5.54 -13.41
CA ASP A 88 -13.26 4.80 -13.91
C ASP A 88 -13.07 4.35 -15.37
N ASP A 89 -12.47 5.18 -16.21
CA ASP A 89 -12.19 4.84 -17.61
C ASP A 89 -11.18 3.68 -17.70
N ILE A 90 -10.11 3.69 -16.88
CA ILE A 90 -9.12 2.60 -16.82
C ILE A 90 -9.75 1.31 -16.30
N LEU A 91 -10.55 1.40 -15.23
CA LEU A 91 -11.29 0.24 -14.70
C LEU A 91 -12.24 -0.32 -15.75
N THR A 92 -13.00 0.54 -16.43
CA THR A 92 -13.89 0.14 -17.53
C THR A 92 -13.11 -0.54 -18.64
N LEU A 93 -11.95 0.00 -19.04
CA LEU A 93 -11.11 -0.58 -20.08
C LEU A 93 -10.59 -1.96 -19.69
N SER A 94 -10.26 -2.19 -18.42
CA SER A 94 -9.85 -3.51 -17.90
C SER A 94 -10.95 -4.57 -17.95
N THR A 95 -12.22 -4.16 -18.00
CA THR A 95 -13.34 -5.11 -18.20
C THR A 95 -13.56 -5.47 -19.67
N GLN A 96 -13.02 -4.66 -20.59
CA GLN A 96 -13.19 -4.83 -22.03
C GLN A 96 -12.00 -5.51 -22.69
N LEU A 97 -10.81 -5.35 -22.12
CA LEU A 97 -9.55 -5.89 -22.63
C LEU A 97 -9.00 -6.97 -21.69
N PRO A 98 -8.24 -7.95 -22.20
CA PRO A 98 -7.64 -9.01 -21.39
C PRO A 98 -6.39 -8.51 -20.65
N MET A 99 -6.49 -7.41 -19.89
CA MET A 99 -5.41 -6.84 -19.09
C MET A 99 -5.98 -6.22 -17.81
N ALA A 100 -5.28 -6.42 -16.69
CA ALA A 100 -5.68 -5.85 -15.41
C ALA A 100 -5.61 -4.31 -15.42
N ALA A 101 -6.44 -3.66 -14.61
CA ALA A 101 -6.48 -2.20 -14.49
C ALA A 101 -5.11 -1.61 -14.11
N GLU A 102 -4.33 -2.30 -13.29
CA GLU A 102 -2.96 -1.90 -12.93
C GLU A 102 -2.04 -1.84 -14.16
N GLY A 103 -2.07 -2.84 -15.03
CA GLY A 103 -1.26 -2.88 -16.25
C GLY A 103 -1.68 -1.82 -17.27
N ILE A 104 -2.99 -1.57 -17.40
CA ILE A 104 -3.50 -0.48 -18.23
C ILE A 104 -3.07 0.87 -17.65
N ALA A 105 -3.14 1.06 -16.34
CA ALA A 105 -2.69 2.28 -15.68
C ALA A 105 -1.18 2.52 -15.90
N GLU A 106 -0.37 1.46 -15.91
CA GLU A 106 1.05 1.55 -16.23
C GLU A 106 1.30 2.02 -17.67
N ILE A 107 0.53 1.52 -18.65
CA ILE A 107 0.60 2.01 -20.03
C ILE A 107 0.18 3.48 -20.13
N VAL A 108 -0.89 3.88 -19.42
CA VAL A 108 -1.36 5.27 -19.39
C VAL A 108 -0.31 6.19 -18.75
N ALA A 109 0.33 5.75 -17.66
CA ALA A 109 1.42 6.49 -17.03
C ALA A 109 2.61 6.64 -17.99
N ALA A 110 3.00 5.58 -18.68
CA ALA A 110 4.05 5.62 -19.69
C ALA A 110 3.69 6.55 -20.86
N GLY A 111 2.44 6.53 -21.32
CA GLY A 111 1.93 7.46 -22.33
C GLY A 111 1.97 8.92 -21.89
N GLY A 112 1.59 9.19 -20.63
CA GLY A 112 1.69 10.53 -20.04
C GLY A 112 3.13 11.02 -19.95
N GLN A 113 4.05 10.15 -19.50
CA GLN A 113 5.49 10.45 -19.48
C GLN A 113 6.06 10.68 -20.89
N ALA A 114 5.54 9.99 -21.90
CA ALA A 114 5.90 10.19 -23.30
C ALA A 114 5.30 11.48 -23.90
N GLY A 115 4.49 12.22 -23.14
CA GLY A 115 3.87 13.48 -23.56
C GLY A 115 2.61 13.31 -24.40
N ILE A 116 1.97 12.13 -24.36
CA ILE A 116 0.67 11.93 -25.01
C ILE A 116 -0.37 12.79 -24.29
N ALA A 117 -1.17 13.51 -25.08
CA ALA A 117 -2.21 14.37 -24.54
C ALA A 117 -3.23 13.55 -23.74
N ARG A 118 -3.70 14.09 -22.61
CA ARG A 118 -4.64 13.42 -21.71
C ARG A 118 -5.87 12.83 -22.42
N GLY A 119 -6.40 13.54 -23.41
CA GLY A 119 -7.57 13.10 -24.18
C GLY A 119 -7.33 11.85 -25.02
N ASP A 120 -6.07 11.58 -25.38
CA ASP A 120 -5.69 10.47 -26.27
C ASP A 120 -5.15 9.26 -25.50
N LEU A 121 -4.90 9.39 -24.20
CA LEU A 121 -4.30 8.33 -23.38
C LEU A 121 -5.12 7.04 -23.35
N MET A 122 -6.45 7.13 -23.32
CA MET A 122 -7.32 5.94 -23.31
C MET A 122 -7.25 5.18 -24.63
N GLN A 123 -7.21 5.91 -25.75
CA GLN A 123 -7.06 5.31 -27.07
C GLN A 123 -5.69 4.67 -27.22
N PHE A 124 -4.64 5.39 -26.80
CA PHE A 124 -3.27 4.87 -26.78
C PHE A 124 -3.16 3.58 -25.97
N ALA A 125 -3.70 3.56 -24.75
CA ALA A 125 -3.67 2.36 -23.91
C ALA A 125 -4.44 1.19 -24.55
N ASN A 126 -5.62 1.45 -25.12
CA ASN A 126 -6.40 0.44 -25.82
C ASN A 126 -5.61 -0.20 -26.98
N ASP A 127 -4.99 0.64 -27.80
CA ASP A 127 -4.19 0.20 -28.94
C ASP A 127 -2.94 -0.56 -28.48
N ALA A 128 -2.25 -0.07 -27.46
CA ALA A 128 -1.08 -0.73 -26.90
C ALA A 128 -1.40 -2.13 -26.35
N VAL A 129 -2.51 -2.29 -25.63
CA VAL A 129 -2.95 -3.61 -25.14
C VAL A 129 -3.28 -4.54 -26.30
N LYS A 130 -4.01 -4.07 -27.31
CA LYS A 130 -4.33 -4.87 -28.49
C LYS A 130 -3.08 -5.28 -29.27
N MET A 131 -2.11 -4.39 -29.40
CA MET A 131 -0.82 -4.72 -30.02
C MET A 131 -0.05 -5.74 -29.18
N GLY A 132 0.01 -5.58 -27.86
CA GLY A 132 0.64 -6.56 -26.96
C GLY A 132 0.06 -7.96 -27.12
N VAL A 133 -1.27 -8.07 -27.17
CA VAL A 133 -1.97 -9.35 -27.43
C VAL A 133 -1.69 -9.86 -28.86
N ALA A 134 -1.72 -8.99 -29.87
CA ALA A 134 -1.51 -9.40 -31.26
C ALA A 134 -0.10 -9.92 -31.54
N PHE A 135 0.90 -9.42 -30.82
CA PHE A 135 2.30 -9.80 -30.98
C PHE A 135 2.80 -10.76 -29.90
N ASP A 136 1.92 -11.37 -29.10
CA ASP A 136 2.27 -12.22 -27.95
C ASP A 136 3.38 -11.60 -27.07
N THR A 137 3.34 -10.27 -26.95
CA THR A 137 4.28 -9.50 -26.14
C THR A 137 3.57 -9.18 -24.83
N THR A 138 3.48 -10.18 -23.96
CA THR A 138 3.01 -10.06 -22.56
C THR A 138 4.15 -10.36 -21.60
#